data_AF-A0A1I4SJ77-F1
#
_entry.id   AF-A0A1I4SJ77-F1
#
_cell.length_a   1.000
_cell.length_b   1.000
_cell.length_c   1.000
_cell.angle_alpha   90.00
_cell.angle_beta   90.00
_cell.angle_gamma   90.00
#
_symmetry.space_group_name_H-M   'P 1'
#
loop_
_entity.id
_entity.type
_entity.pdbx_description
1 polymer ?
#
loop_
_entity_poly.entity_id
_entity_poly.type
_entity_poly.pdbx_seq_one_letter_code
_entity_poly.pdbx_strand_id
1 'polypeptide(L)' 'MLNHRSMGPMLNGDFLVTYATPGCNVPTVVCICTSSAQADDEADRLNSLQRKNELRQPPQCHTNMAMVTVEKVSEV' A
#
# COMPACT_ATOMS: atom_id res chain seq x y z
N MET A 1 1.92 1.46 -6.21
CA MET A 1 2.72 0.94 -5.10
C MET A 1 3.46 2.10 -4.45
N LEU A 2 3.33 2.30 -3.13
CA LEU A 2 4.09 3.31 -2.39
C LEU A 2 5.50 2.77 -2.14
N ASN A 3 6.49 3.66 -2.12
CA ASN A 3 7.88 3.30 -1.85
C ASN A 3 8.35 4.00 -0.59
N HIS A 4 8.36 3.24 0.51
CA HIS A 4 8.84 3.71 1.81
C HIS A 4 10.37 3.75 1.81
N ARG A 5 10.94 4.82 2.35
CA ARG A 5 12.38 5.05 2.50
C ARG A 5 12.66 5.71 3.84
N SER A 6 13.81 5.39 4.41
CA SER A 6 14.33 6.14 5.55
C SER A 6 14.76 7.55 5.13
N MET A 7 14.66 8.50 6.06
CA MET A 7 15.04 9.89 5.89
C MET A 7 15.59 10.41 7.21
N GLY A 8 16.74 11.09 7.18
CA GLY A 8 17.36 11.69 8.36
C GLY A 8 18.88 11.53 8.42
N PRO A 9 19.50 11.82 9.58
CA PRO A 9 18.84 12.23 10.83
C PRO A 9 18.18 13.60 10.74
N MET A 10 17.10 13.78 11.49
CA MET A 10 16.42 15.06 11.70
C MET A 10 17.19 15.93 12.71
N LEU A 11 16.79 17.19 12.87
CA LEU A 11 17.44 18.12 13.81
C LEU A 11 17.40 17.65 15.27
N ASN A 12 16.44 16.79 15.61
CA ASN A 12 16.31 16.18 16.93
C ASN A 12 17.03 14.82 17.05
N GLY A 13 17.74 14.37 16.01
CA GLY A 13 18.45 13.10 15.96
C GLY A 13 17.59 11.90 15.53
N ASP A 14 16.29 12.09 15.30
CA ASP A 14 15.40 11.01 14.88
C ASP A 14 15.53 10.68 13.38
N PHE A 15 15.11 9.48 13.01
CA PHE A 15 15.00 9.01 11.64
C PHE A 15 13.51 8.83 11.30
N LEU A 16 13.13 9.20 10.09
CA LEU A 16 11.75 9.10 9.62
C LEU A 16 11.66 8.02 8.56
N VAL A 17 10.57 7.25 8.57
CA VAL A 17 10.19 6.44 7.41
C VAL A 17 9.14 7.20 6.63
N THR A 18 9.41 7.46 5.36
CA THR A 18 8.60 8.33 4.52
C THR A 18 8.32 7.72 3.15
N TYR A 19 7.31 8.22 2.45
CA TYR A 19 7.12 7.94 1.04
C TYR A 19 6.74 9.22 0.28
N ALA A 20 7.02 9.24 -1.02
CA ALA A 20 6.62 10.33 -1.89
C ALA A 20 5.11 10.30 -2.14
N THR A 21 4.42 11.36 -1.75
CA THR A 21 2.97 11.50 -1.97
C THR A 21 2.72 12.03 -3.37
N PRO A 22 2.01 11.28 -4.25
CA PRO A 22 1.74 11.74 -5.60
C PRO A 22 1.00 13.09 -5.60
N GLY A 23 1.52 14.06 -6.36
CA GLY A 23 0.93 15.40 -6.45
C GLY A 23 1.33 16.36 -5.33
N CYS A 24 2.14 15.92 -4.36
CA CYS A 24 2.65 16.76 -3.29
C CYS A 24 4.19 16.82 -3.33
N ASN A 25 4.75 18.01 -3.11
CA ASN A 25 6.20 18.19 -2.97
C ASN A 25 6.73 17.77 -1.58
N VAL A 26 5.84 17.52 -0.63
CA VAL A 26 6.19 17.15 0.74
C VAL A 26 5.97 15.63 0.91
N PRO A 27 6.97 14.89 1.39
CA PRO A 27 6.83 13.46 1.65
C PRO A 27 5.92 13.22 2.86
N THR A 28 5.15 12.12 2.84
CA THR A 28 4.37 11.69 4.00
C THR A 28 5.24 10.89 4.94
N VAL A 29 5.20 11.23 6.23
CA VAL A 29 5.87 10.49 7.30
C VAL A 29 4.94 9.40 7.83
N VAL A 30 5.46 8.18 7.90
CA VAL A 30 4.71 6.99 8.38
C VAL A 30 5.07 6.67 9.83
N CYS A 31 6.36 6.74 10.17
CA CYS A 31 6.81 6.53 11.53
C CYS A 31 8.12 7.29 11.82
N ILE A 32 8.40 7.44 13.11
CA ILE A 32 9.62 8.03 13.66
C ILE A 32 10.39 6.91 14.37
N CYS A 33 11.68 6.80 14.09
CA CYS A 33 12.60 5.80 14.59
C CYS A 33 13.81 6.48 15.25
N THR A 34 14.44 5.80 16.21
CA THR A 34 15.58 6.36 16.96
C THR A 34 16.93 6.05 16.32
N SER A 35 16.97 5.22 15.28
CA SER A 35 18.19 4.87 14.53
C SER A 35 17.91 4.67 13.04
N SER A 36 18.94 4.83 12.21
CA SER A 36 18.86 4.60 10.77
C SER A 36 18.53 3.15 10.44
N ALA A 37 19.20 2.20 11.11
CA ALA A 37 18.97 0.77 10.90
C ALA A 37 17.51 0.37 11.17
N GLN A 38 16.92 0.89 12.26
CA GLN A 38 15.51 0.65 12.55
C GLN A 38 14.58 1.26 11.48
N ALA A 39 14.91 2.45 10.98
CA ALA A 39 14.12 3.09 9.92
C ALA A 39 14.22 2.34 8.58
N ASP A 40 15.40 1.82 8.26
CA ASP A 40 15.64 1.00 7.05
C ASP A 40 14.86 -0.32 7.12
N ASP A 41 14.98 -1.04 8.24
CA ASP A 41 14.25 -2.30 8.48
C ASP A 41 12.73 -2.09 8.41
N GLU A 42 12.24 -0.99 8.98
CA GLU A 42 10.81 -0.67 8.96
C GLU A 42 10.33 -0.28 7.56
N ALA A 43 11.12 0.50 6.80
CA ALA A 43 10.81 0.82 5.40
C ALA A 43 10.70 -0.45 4.55
N ASP A 44 11.64 -1.39 4.71
CA ASP A 44 11.64 -2.67 4.00
C ASP A 44 10.48 -3.57 4.41
N ARG A 45 10.13 -3.60 5.70
CA ARG A 45 8.97 -4.32 6.22
C ARG A 45 7.67 -3.79 5.61
N LEU A 46 7.48 -2.48 5.57
CA LEU A 46 6.30 -1.83 4.99
C LEU A 46 6.19 -2.07 3.48
N ASN A 47 7.30 -1.92 2.74
CA ASN A 47 7.33 -2.23 1.32
C ASN A 47 7.00 -3.71 1.05
N SER A 48 7.51 -4.62 1.87
CA SER A 48 7.22 -6.05 1.77
C SER A 48 5.77 -6.39 2.07
N LEU A 49 5.18 -5.74 3.08
CA LEU A 49 3.78 -5.91 3.43
C LEU A 49 2.86 -5.43 2.30
N GLN A 50 3.19 -4.28 1.70
CA GLN A 50 2.45 -3.76 0.56
C GLN A 50 2.48 -4.72 -0.63
N ARG A 51 3.66 -5.24 -1.01
CA ARG A 51 3.77 -6.23 -2.09
C ARG A 51 2.93 -7.48 -1.81
N LYS A 52 2.93 -7.97 -0.57
CA LYS A 52 2.11 -9.12 -0.17
C LYS A 52 0.61 -8.83 -0.28
N ASN A 53 0.18 -7.63 0.10
CA ASN A 53 -1.23 -7.24 0.02
C ASN A 53 -1.68 -7.07 -1.44
N GLU A 54 -0.84 -6.49 -2.29
CA GLU A 54 -1.11 -6.37 -3.73
C GLU A 54 -1.23 -7.75 -4.40
N LEU A 55 -0.40 -8.73 -4.01
CA LEU A 55 -0.50 -10.12 -4.48
C LEU A 55 -1.74 -10.87 -3.95
N ARG A 56 -2.29 -10.45 -2.80
CA ARG A 56 -3.48 -11.06 -2.17
C ARG A 56 -4.79 -10.46 -2.68
N GLN A 57 -4.77 -9.32 -3.36
CA GLN A 57 -5.97 -8.82 -4.02
C GLN A 57 -6.22 -9.72 -5.25
N PRO A 58 -7.37 -10.43 -5.33
CA PRO A 58 -7.76 -11.02 -6.60
C PRO A 58 -7.85 -9.91 -7.65
N PRO A 59 -7.56 -10.19 -8.94
CA PRO A 59 -7.74 -9.19 -9.99
C PRO A 59 -9.15 -8.63 -9.85
N GLN A 60 -9.27 -7.30 -9.76
CA GLN A 60 -10.57 -6.65 -9.74
C GLN A 60 -11.22 -6.86 -11.11
N CYS A 61 -11.92 -7.98 -11.26
CA CYS A 61 -12.82 -8.20 -12.38
C CYS A 61 -13.91 -7.14 -12.22
N HIS A 62 -13.85 -6.06 -13.00
CA HIS A 62 -14.94 -5.11 -13.13
C HIS A 62 -16.20 -5.90 -13.51
N THR A 63 -17.09 -6.10 -12.55
CA THR A 63 -18.37 -6.79 -12.75
C THR A 63 -19.29 -5.90 -13.57
N ASN A 64 -19.18 -6.00 -14.91
CA ASN A 64 -20.30 -5.70 -15.80
C ASN A 64 -20.90 -7.05 -16.23
N MET A 65 -21.58 -7.73 -15.30
CA MET A 65 -22.51 -8.79 -15.68
C MET A 65 -23.91 -8.21 -15.70
N ALA A 66 -24.37 -7.94 -16.93
CA ALA A 66 -25.76 -7.66 -17.22
C ALA A 66 -26.67 -8.74 -16.61
N MET A 67 -27.79 -8.31 -16.03
CA MET A 67 -28.88 -9.17 -15.58
C MET A 67 -29.26 -10.16 -16.70
N VAL A 68 -29.15 -11.46 -16.42
CA VAL A 68 -29.90 -12.48 -17.16
C VAL A 68 -30.95 -13.02 -16.20
N THR A 69 -32.16 -12.47 -16.32
CA THR A 69 -33.37 -13.02 -15.72
C THR A 69 -33.62 -14.39 -16.33
N VAL A 70 -33.46 -15.47 -15.56
CA VAL A 70 -33.85 -16.80 -16.02
C VAL A 70 -35.32 -17.01 -15.64
N GLU A 71 -36.22 -16.70 -16.58
CA GLU A 71 -37.58 -17.23 -16.56
C GLU A 71 -37.49 -18.75 -16.77
N LYS A 72 -37.79 -19.52 -15.73
CA LYS A 72 -37.84 -20.97 -15.80
C LYS A 72 -39.17 -21.38 -16.46
N VAL A 73 -39.10 -21.75 -17.73
CA VAL A 73 -40.20 -22.35 -18.51
C VAL A 73 -40.05 -23.88 -18.56
N SER A 74 -41.21 -24.56 -18.61
CA SER A 74 -41.50 -25.97 -18.91
C SER A 74 -41.36 -26.99 -17.78
N GLU A 75 -42.44 -27.67 -17.35
CA GLU A 75 -43.27 -28.67 -18.05
C GLU A 75 -42.45 -29.87 -18.55
N VAL A 76 -42.59 -31.01 -17.87
CA VAL A 76 -43.13 -32.30 -18.37
C VAL A 76 -43.73 -33.05 -17.19
#